data_AF-A0A8S2TWY5-F1
#
_entry.id   AF-A0A8S2TWY5-F1
#
_cell.length_a   1.000
_cell.length_b   1.000
_cell.length_c   1.000
_cell.angle_alpha   90.00
_cell.angle_beta   90.00
_cell.angle_gamma   90.00
#
_symmetry.space_group_name_H-M   'P 1'
#
loop_
_entity.id
_entity.type
_entity.pdbx_description
1 polymer ?
#
loop_
_entity_poly.entity_id
_entity_poly.type
_entity_poly.pdbx_seq_one_letter_code
_entity_poly.pdbx_strand_id
1 'polypeptide(L)'
;KIPAASLSVEHADMLERFQQRNQSMEIFLYMEAQTLPDVVGYNLVAEIEGSTLPNETVLVSGHLDSWDVGQGAMDDGGGAMISWTVLS
;
A
#
# COMPACT_ATOMS: atom_id res chain seq x y z
N LYS A 1 16.75 12.50 10.04
CA LYS A 1 15.36 12.28 9.57
C LYS A 1 14.62 13.60 9.69
N ILE A 2 13.83 13.98 8.70
CA ILE A 2 12.93 15.14 8.74
C ILE A 2 11.48 14.64 8.65
N PRO A 3 10.49 15.32 9.26
CA PRO A 3 9.09 14.97 9.06
C PRO A 3 8.72 15.06 7.57
N ALA A 4 7.94 14.10 7.09
CA ALA A 4 7.45 14.05 5.72
C ALA A 4 5.97 13.67 5.74
N ALA A 5 5.15 14.43 5.03
CA ALA A 5 3.72 14.22 4.89
C ALA A 5 3.32 14.35 3.42
N SER A 6 2.25 13.65 3.03
CA SER A 6 1.59 13.83 1.74
C SER A 6 0.40 14.76 1.88
N LEU A 7 0.03 15.42 0.78
CA LEU A 7 -1.16 16.24 0.66
C LEU A 7 -1.91 15.88 -0.62
N SER A 8 -3.19 16.21 -0.69
CA SER A 8 -3.99 16.01 -1.89
C SER A 8 -3.52 16.91 -3.04
N VAL A 9 -3.78 16.50 -4.27
CA VAL A 9 -3.46 17.29 -5.48
C VAL A 9 -4.05 18.70 -5.40
N GLU A 10 -5.28 18.84 -4.93
CA GLU A 10 -5.95 20.14 -4.80
C GLU A 10 -5.18 21.13 -3.88
N HIS A 11 -4.62 20.63 -2.78
CA HIS A 11 -3.79 21.46 -1.90
C HIS A 11 -2.44 21.78 -2.55
N ALA A 12 -1.87 20.85 -3.32
CA ALA A 12 -0.61 21.07 -4.03
C ALA A 12 -0.76 22.19 -5.06
N ASP A 13 -1.82 22.13 -5.87
CA ASP A 13 -2.13 23.14 -6.88
C ASP A 13 -2.43 24.51 -6.23
N MET A 14 -3.06 24.53 -5.05
CA MET A 14 -3.27 25.75 -4.28
C MET A 14 -1.94 26.41 -3.87
N LEU A 15 -1.00 25.62 -3.32
CA LEU A 15 0.30 26.10 -2.91
C LEU A 15 1.12 26.59 -4.11
N GLU A 16 1.04 25.87 -5.24
CA GLU A 16 1.67 26.30 -6.49
C GLU A 16 1.14 27.68 -6.94
N ARG A 17 -0.18 27.90 -6.89
CA ARG A 17 -0.79 29.19 -7.23
C ARG A 17 -0.34 30.32 -6.30
N PHE A 18 -0.16 30.06 -5.00
CA PHE A 18 0.40 31.05 -4.07
C PHE A 18 1.85 31.39 -4.42
N GLN A 19 2.66 30.38 -4.73
CA GLN A 19 4.04 30.55 -5.17
C GLN A 19 4.11 31.38 -6.45
N GLN A 20 3.30 31.08 -7.47
CA GLN A 20 3.25 31.82 -8.74
C GLN A 20 2.87 33.29 -8.57
N ARG A 21 2.08 33.62 -7.54
CA ARG A 21 1.73 35.00 -7.18
C ARG A 21 2.76 35.69 -6.29
N ASN A 22 3.92 35.07 -6.06
CA ASN A 22 4.96 35.55 -5.14
C ASN A 22 4.42 35.82 -3.72
N GLN A 23 3.44 35.04 -3.27
CA GLN A 23 2.90 35.16 -1.91
C GLN A 23 3.79 34.35 -0.96
N SER A 24 4.19 34.97 0.14
CA SER A 24 4.88 34.27 1.22
C SER A 24 3.93 33.27 1.87
N MET A 25 4.41 32.06 2.12
CA MET A 25 3.65 30.98 2.74
C MET A 25 4.39 30.49 3.98
N GLU A 26 3.64 30.30 5.06
CA GLU A 26 4.09 29.63 6.26
C GLU A 26 3.23 28.37 6.46
N ILE A 27 3.88 27.21 6.60
CA ILE A 27 3.20 25.92 6.79
C ILE A 27 3.54 25.41 8.19
N PHE A 28 2.50 25.21 9.00
CA PHE A 28 2.63 24.52 10.27
C PHE A 28 2.39 23.02 10.06
N LEU A 29 3.45 22.21 10.20
CA LEU A 29 3.38 20.75 10.10
C LEU A 29 3.42 20.13 11.50
N TYR A 30 2.36 19.40 11.86
CA TYR A 30 2.25 18.65 13.10
C TYR A 30 1.96 17.18 12.79
N MET A 31 2.72 16.27 13.40
CA MET A 31 2.62 14.82 13.19
C MET A 31 2.87 14.06 14.49
N GLU A 32 2.08 13.02 14.75
CA GLU A 32 2.22 12.15 15.92
C GLU A 32 2.72 10.74 15.56
N ALA A 33 3.33 10.58 14.39
CA ALA A 33 3.83 9.29 13.91
C ALA A 33 4.89 8.69 14.87
N GLN A 34 4.79 7.38 15.11
CA GLN A 34 5.69 6.65 16.00
C GLN A 34 6.33 5.48 15.27
N THR A 35 7.62 5.23 15.54
CA THR A 35 8.25 3.96 15.15
C THR A 35 7.98 2.95 16.25
N LEU A 36 7.19 1.94 15.93
CA LEU A 36 6.91 0.82 16.84
C LEU A 36 8.00 -0.27 16.69
N PRO A 37 8.14 -1.18 17.68
CA PRO A 37 8.99 -2.35 17.53
C PRO A 37 8.55 -3.24 16.36
N ASP A 38 9.49 -3.97 15.79
CA ASP A 38 9.22 -4.91 14.71
C ASP A 38 8.25 -6.02 15.18
N VAL A 39 7.40 -6.45 14.26
CA VAL A 39 6.45 -7.56 14.45
C VAL A 39 6.67 -8.63 13.38
N VAL A 40 6.29 -9.87 13.69
CA VAL A 40 6.39 -10.97 12.74
C VAL A 40 5.24 -10.89 11.75
N GLY A 41 5.58 -10.74 10.47
CA GLY A 41 4.65 -10.94 9.35
C GLY A 41 4.57 -12.41 8.93
N TYR A 42 3.50 -12.78 8.22
CA TYR A 42 3.30 -14.14 7.74
C TYR A 42 2.96 -14.16 6.27
N ASN A 43 3.53 -15.12 5.54
CA ASN A 43 3.09 -15.49 4.22
C ASN A 43 2.10 -16.66 4.33
N LEU A 44 0.97 -16.56 3.64
CA LEU A 44 0.04 -17.67 3.49
C LEU A 44 0.33 -18.37 2.16
N VAL A 45 0.54 -19.69 2.20
CA VAL A 45 0.80 -20.52 1.01
C VAL A 45 -0.23 -21.65 0.98
N ALA A 46 -0.84 -21.83 -0.18
CA ALA A 46 -1.72 -22.95 -0.49
C ALA A 46 -1.25 -23.58 -1.80
N GLU A 47 -1.36 -24.90 -1.91
CA GLU A 47 -0.81 -25.68 -3.02
C GLU A 47 -1.88 -26.63 -3.58
N ILE A 48 -1.92 -26.73 -4.90
CA ILE A 48 -2.64 -27.78 -5.63
C ILE A 48 -1.59 -28.61 -6.35
N GLU A 49 -1.48 -29.89 -6.00
CA GLU A 49 -0.54 -30.79 -6.64
C GLU A 49 -0.95 -31.08 -8.09
N GLY A 50 -0.03 -30.84 -9.03
CA GLY A 50 -0.26 -31.09 -10.45
C GLY A 50 -0.29 -32.57 -10.80
N SER A 51 -1.20 -33.00 -11.67
CA SER A 51 -1.33 -34.43 -12.03
C SER A 51 -0.34 -34.90 -13.11
N THR A 52 -0.04 -34.05 -14.10
CA THR A 52 0.73 -34.44 -15.30
C THR A 52 2.19 -34.04 -15.21
N LEU A 53 2.47 -32.88 -14.60
CA LEU A 53 3.80 -32.30 -14.43
C LEU A 53 3.98 -31.89 -12.94
N PRO A 54 3.99 -32.85 -11.99
CA PRO A 54 3.99 -32.56 -10.55
C PRO A 54 5.23 -31.79 -10.05
N ASN A 55 6.31 -31.79 -10.84
CA ASN A 55 7.55 -31.09 -10.50
C ASN A 55 7.65 -29.69 -11.12
N GLU A 56 6.63 -29.24 -11.85
CA GLU A 56 6.56 -27.88 -12.39
C GLU A 56 5.69 -26.98 -11.50
N THR A 57 6.14 -25.76 -11.27
CA THR A 57 5.47 -24.80 -10.38
C THR A 57 4.88 -23.66 -11.19
N VAL A 58 3.60 -23.38 -10.93
CA VAL A 58 2.96 -22.12 -11.32
C VAL A 58 2.61 -21.37 -10.04
N LEU A 59 3.11 -20.14 -9.91
CA LEU A 59 2.82 -19.29 -8.76
C LEU A 59 1.80 -18.22 -9.14
N VAL A 60 0.70 -18.16 -8.37
CA VAL A 60 -0.28 -17.08 -8.40
C VAL A 60 -0.34 -16.47 -7.00
N SER A 61 -0.25 -15.15 -6.89
CA SER A 61 -0.08 -14.47 -5.60
C SER A 61 -0.71 -13.07 -5.56
N GLY A 62 -1.08 -12.65 -4.35
CA GLY A 62 -1.37 -11.26 -3.96
C GLY A 62 -0.84 -11.01 -2.55
N HIS A 63 -0.92 -9.76 -2.07
CA HIS A 63 -0.48 -9.40 -0.72
C HIS A 63 -1.68 -9.12 0.21
N LEU A 64 -1.49 -9.35 1.51
CA LEU A 64 -2.56 -9.30 2.52
C LEU A 64 -2.39 -8.13 3.51
N ASP A 65 -1.31 -7.38 3.42
CA ASP A 65 -1.13 -6.14 4.14
C ASP A 65 -1.80 -4.97 3.39
N SER A 66 -1.97 -3.85 4.08
CA SER A 66 -2.51 -2.65 3.46
C SER A 66 -2.05 -1.41 4.20
N TRP A 67 -2.25 -0.26 3.57
CA TRP A 67 -2.26 1.02 4.29
C TRP A 67 -3.43 1.06 5.28
N ASP A 68 -3.21 1.76 6.39
CA ASP A 68 -4.11 1.85 7.54
C ASP A 68 -5.31 2.78 7.33
N VAL A 69 -5.15 3.80 6.48
CA VAL A 69 -6.20 4.81 6.21
C VAL A 69 -7.29 4.34 5.25
N GLY A 70 -7.06 3.24 4.53
CA GLY A 70 -7.97 2.67 3.54
C GLY A 70 -8.64 1.37 4.02
N GLN A 71 -9.30 0.68 3.09
CA GLN A 71 -9.82 -0.68 3.32
C GLN A 71 -8.97 -1.76 2.63
N GLY A 72 -7.90 -1.38 1.94
CA GLY A 72 -7.07 -2.30 1.17
C GLY A 72 -7.78 -3.01 0.01
N ALA A 73 -8.97 -2.55 -0.41
CA ALA A 73 -9.83 -3.33 -1.32
C ALA A 73 -9.20 -3.63 -2.68
N MET A 74 -8.49 -2.67 -3.28
CA MET A 74 -7.80 -2.84 -4.57
C MET A 74 -6.28 -2.96 -4.43
N ASP A 75 -5.74 -2.69 -3.24
CA ASP A 75 -4.33 -2.79 -2.90
C ASP A 75 -4.22 -3.48 -1.53
N ASP A 76 -4.23 -4.81 -1.48
CA ASP A 76 -4.39 -5.76 -2.60
C ASP A 76 -5.49 -6.80 -2.36
N GLY A 77 -6.55 -6.44 -1.63
CA GLY A 77 -7.67 -7.35 -1.34
C GLY A 77 -8.27 -8.01 -2.59
N GLY A 78 -8.38 -7.25 -3.69
CA GLY A 78 -8.83 -7.75 -4.98
C GLY A 78 -7.87 -8.77 -5.60
N GLY A 79 -6.58 -8.47 -5.69
CA GLY A 79 -5.58 -9.39 -6.26
C GLY A 79 -5.36 -10.63 -5.39
N ALA A 80 -5.39 -10.47 -4.07
CA ALA A 80 -5.37 -11.58 -3.12
C ALA A 80 -6.59 -12.50 -3.30
N MET A 81 -7.80 -11.93 -3.46
CA MET A 81 -9.01 -12.72 -3.70
C MET A 81 -9.00 -13.44 -5.06
N ILE A 82 -8.46 -12.81 -6.11
CA ILE A 82 -8.26 -13.46 -7.41
C ILE A 82 -7.34 -14.67 -7.26
N SER A 83 -6.23 -14.51 -6.54
CA SER A 83 -5.28 -15.61 -6.27
C SER A 83 -5.93 -16.73 -5.47
N TRP A 84 -6.76 -16.38 -4.47
CA TRP A 84 -7.54 -17.36 -3.70
C TRP A 84 -8.54 -18.12 -4.57
N THR A 85 -9.19 -17.45 -5.54
CA THR A 85 -10.20 -18.06 -6.42
C THR A 85 -9.59 -19.10 -7.38
N VAL A 86 -8.29 -19.07 -7.64
CA VAL A 86 -7.61 -20.14 -8.39
C VAL A 86 -7.68 -21.49 -7.66
N LEU A 87 -7.89 -21.48 -6.34
CA LEU A 87 -7.99 -22.70 -5.53
C LEU A 87 -9.37 -23.38 -5.55
N SER A 88 -10.40 -22.71 -6.10
CA SER A 88 -11.79 -23.20 -6.15
C SER A 88 -12.18 -23.73 -7.52
#